data_AF-A0A1D6P270-F1
#
_entry.id   AF-A0A1D6P270-F1
#
_cell.length_a   1.000
_cell.length_b   1.000
_cell.length_c   1.000
_cell.angle_alpha   90.00
_cell.angle_beta   90.00
_cell.angle_gamma   90.00
#
_symmetry.space_group_name_H-M   'P 1'
#
loop_
_entity.id
_entity.type
_entity.pdbx_description
1 polymer ?
#
loop_
_entity_poly.entity_id
_entity_poly.type
_entity_poly.pdbx_seq_one_letter_code
_entity_poly.pdbx_strand_id
1 'polypeptide(L)'
;MVEPLEACKEDLLVVHTEAYLNSLKCSFRVSSIVEVPPVSLVPNWIVHRKLLHPFRKQVGGSILSAKLAFERGWAINVGGGFHHCSADEGGGFCAYADISLCIQFAFVRLNISSVLIIDLDAHQGNGHEKDFANDGFHC
;
A
#
# COMPACT_ATOMS: atom_id res chain seq x y z
N MET A 1 12.94 17.90 1.40
CA MET A 1 12.03 17.10 0.55
C MET A 1 12.86 16.11 -0.24
N VAL A 2 12.34 14.90 -0.42
CA VAL A 2 12.98 13.81 -1.19
C VAL A 2 11.94 13.22 -2.13
N GLU A 3 12.37 12.73 -3.30
CA GLU A 3 11.49 12.08 -4.27
C GLU A 3 11.59 10.56 -4.12
N PRO A 4 10.46 9.84 -3.93
CA PRO A 4 10.49 8.39 -3.86
C PRO A 4 10.57 7.76 -5.26
N LEU A 5 11.21 6.58 -5.31
CA LEU A 5 11.07 5.68 -6.45
C LEU A 5 9.69 4.99 -6.38
N GLU A 6 9.20 4.49 -7.51
CA GLU A 6 8.02 3.62 -7.48
C GLU A 6 8.38 2.27 -6.84
N ALA A 7 7.43 1.67 -6.12
CA ALA A 7 7.53 0.28 -5.72
C ALA A 7 7.44 -0.61 -6.97
N CYS A 8 8.46 -1.44 -7.21
CA CYS A 8 8.48 -2.39 -8.32
C CYS A 8 7.57 -3.59 -8.06
N LYS A 9 7.40 -4.47 -9.06
CA LYS A 9 6.54 -5.66 -8.86
C LYS A 9 7.11 -6.54 -7.75
N GLU A 10 8.43 -6.65 -7.68
CA GLU A 10 9.16 -7.45 -6.70
C GLU A 10 8.96 -6.89 -5.28
N ASP A 11 8.95 -5.56 -5.12
CA ASP A 11 8.62 -4.92 -3.85
C ASP A 11 7.18 -5.24 -3.42
N LEU A 12 6.23 -5.12 -4.36
CA LEU A 12 4.81 -5.37 -4.08
C LEU A 12 4.54 -6.84 -3.72
N LEU A 13 5.28 -7.78 -4.30
CA LEU A 13 5.15 -9.22 -4.04
C LEU A 13 5.60 -9.64 -2.63
N VAL A 14 6.23 -8.75 -1.86
CA VAL A 14 6.54 -9.02 -0.44
C VAL A 14 5.26 -9.16 0.38
N VAL A 15 4.19 -8.45 0.02
CA VAL A 15 2.90 -8.51 0.72
C VAL A 15 1.77 -9.00 -0.16
N HIS A 16 1.77 -8.65 -1.45
CA HIS A 16 0.66 -8.98 -2.33
C HIS A 16 0.80 -10.36 -2.97
N THR A 17 -0.35 -11.01 -3.14
CA THR A 17 -0.41 -12.22 -3.97
C THR A 17 -0.25 -11.85 -5.45
N GLU A 18 0.40 -12.73 -6.22
CA GLU A 18 0.51 -12.53 -7.67
C GLU A 18 -0.86 -12.51 -8.36
N ALA A 19 -1.81 -13.30 -7.85
CA ALA A 19 -3.20 -13.29 -8.33
C ALA A 19 -3.85 -11.90 -8.18
N TYR A 20 -3.69 -11.26 -7.02
CA TYR A 20 -4.19 -9.91 -6.78
C TYR A 20 -3.54 -8.89 -7.72
N LEU A 21 -2.20 -8.87 -7.82
CA LEU A 21 -1.49 -7.95 -8.70
C LEU A 21 -1.88 -8.13 -10.18
N ASN A 22 -2.12 -9.38 -10.61
CA ASN A 22 -2.60 -9.67 -11.95
C ASN A 22 -4.04 -9.17 -12.17
N SER A 23 -4.89 -9.18 -11.14
CA SER A 23 -6.26 -8.67 -11.24
C SER A 23 -6.32 -7.16 -11.55
N LEU A 24 -5.29 -6.39 -11.18
CA LEU A 24 -5.19 -4.95 -11.48
C LEU A 24 -5.00 -4.64 -12.98
N LYS A 25 -4.69 -5.64 -13.80
CA LYS A 25 -4.64 -5.53 -15.27
C LYS A 25 -6.03 -5.38 -15.91
N CYS A 26 -7.10 -5.42 -15.10
CA CYS A 26 -8.47 -5.24 -15.54
C CYS A 26 -9.03 -3.91 -15.01
N SER A 27 -9.39 -2.97 -15.91
CA SER A 27 -9.96 -1.67 -15.52
C SER A 27 -11.25 -1.81 -14.70
N PHE A 28 -12.04 -2.86 -14.94
CA PHE A 28 -13.24 -3.15 -14.13
C PHE A 28 -12.86 -3.42 -12.67
N ARG A 29 -11.86 -4.28 -12.42
CA ARG A 29 -11.38 -4.59 -11.07
C ARG A 29 -10.84 -3.34 -10.38
N VAL A 30 -10.06 -2.52 -11.09
CA VAL A 30 -9.56 -1.25 -10.57
C VAL A 30 -10.71 -0.30 -10.24
N SER A 31 -11.74 -0.20 -11.09
CA SER A 31 -12.90 0.66 -10.85
C SER A 31 -13.66 0.31 -9.58
N SER A 32 -13.76 -0.99 -9.25
CA SER A 32 -14.37 -1.46 -8.00
C SER A 32 -13.51 -1.10 -6.79
N ILE A 33 -12.18 -1.29 -6.88
CA ILE A 33 -11.24 -0.93 -5.80
C ILE A 33 -11.33 0.56 -5.46
N VAL A 34 -11.33 1.40 -6.50
CA VAL A 34 -11.32 2.86 -6.32
C VAL A 34 -12.69 3.47 -6.22
N GLU A 35 -13.77 2.67 -6.24
CA GLU A 35 -15.16 3.14 -6.11
C GLU A 35 -15.55 4.25 -7.10
N VAL A 36 -14.93 4.24 -8.28
CA VAL A 36 -15.23 5.17 -9.38
C VAL A 36 -15.68 4.36 -10.60
N PRO A 37 -16.98 4.08 -10.76
CA PRO A 37 -17.51 3.28 -11.86
C PRO A 37 -17.04 3.72 -13.27
N PRO A 38 -16.92 5.03 -13.59
CA PRO A 38 -16.39 5.46 -14.89
C PRO A 38 -14.99 4.93 -15.25
N VAL A 39 -14.15 4.58 -14.26
CA VAL A 39 -12.81 3.99 -14.50
C VAL A 39 -12.91 2.68 -15.28
N SER A 40 -14.02 1.94 -15.17
CA SER A 40 -14.23 0.67 -15.88
C SER A 40 -14.19 0.82 -17.40
N LEU A 41 -14.54 2.01 -17.92
CA LEU A 41 -14.58 2.32 -19.36
C LEU A 41 -13.25 2.88 -19.86
N VAL A 42 -12.31 3.19 -18.97
CA VAL A 42 -11.01 3.78 -19.32
C VAL A 42 -10.08 2.68 -19.82
N PRO A 43 -9.40 2.88 -20.97
CA PRO A 43 -8.39 1.94 -21.46
C PRO A 43 -7.37 1.60 -20.38
N ASN A 44 -7.12 0.30 -20.17
CA ASN A 44 -6.33 -0.16 -19.02
C ASN A 44 -4.92 0.45 -18.96
N TRP A 45 -4.25 0.67 -20.09
CA TRP A 45 -2.94 1.35 -20.11
C TRP A 45 -2.99 2.79 -19.56
N ILE A 46 -4.12 3.50 -19.71
CA ILE A 46 -4.32 4.84 -19.12
C ILE A 46 -4.50 4.69 -17.61
N VAL A 47 -5.33 3.73 -17.17
CA VAL A 47 -5.52 3.43 -15.74
C VAL A 47 -4.18 3.11 -15.08
N HIS A 48 -3.37 2.25 -15.69
CA HIS A 48 -2.04 1.94 -15.19
C HIS A 48 -1.14 3.17 -15.10
N ARG A 49 -1.07 3.97 -16.17
CA ARG A 49 -0.16 5.13 -16.23
C ARG A 49 -0.58 6.29 -15.33
N LYS A 50 -1.89 6.55 -15.23
CA LYS A 50 -2.44 7.77 -14.59
C LYS A 50 -2.97 7.54 -13.19
N LEU A 51 -3.20 6.29 -12.78
CA LEU A 51 -3.73 5.94 -11.46
C LEU A 51 -2.78 4.99 -10.72
N LEU A 52 -2.54 3.79 -11.26
CA LEU A 52 -1.77 2.78 -10.53
C LEU A 52 -0.29 3.12 -10.39
N HIS A 53 0.35 3.71 -11.40
CA HIS A 53 1.75 4.12 -11.30
C HIS A 53 1.97 5.22 -10.23
N PRO A 54 1.16 6.29 -10.15
CA PRO A 54 1.18 7.20 -9.00
C PRO A 54 0.99 6.50 -7.66
N PHE A 55 0.07 5.54 -7.55
CA PHE A 55 -0.11 4.77 -6.32
C PHE A 55 1.14 3.97 -5.94
N ARG A 56 1.88 3.39 -6.91
CA ARG A 56 3.16 2.73 -6.64
C ARG A 56 4.25 3.68 -6.16
N LYS A 57 4.27 4.94 -6.65
CA LYS A 57 5.14 5.97 -6.09
C LYS A 57 4.80 6.31 -4.65
N GLN A 58 3.52 6.36 -4.31
CA GLN A 58 3.06 6.58 -2.94
C GLN A 58 3.48 5.44 -2.02
N VAL A 59 3.39 4.18 -2.49
CA VAL A 59 3.92 2.99 -1.79
C VAL A 59 5.43 3.11 -1.55
N GLY A 60 6.20 3.46 -2.58
CA GLY A 60 7.64 3.68 -2.44
C GLY A 60 7.96 4.84 -1.48
N GLY A 61 7.10 5.85 -1.40
CA GLY A 61 7.14 6.91 -0.41
C GLY A 61 7.00 6.40 1.03
N SER A 62 6.15 5.42 1.27
CA SER A 62 5.96 4.82 2.60
C SER A 62 7.21 4.04 3.03
N ILE A 63 7.79 3.23 2.14
CA ILE A 63 9.06 2.53 2.40
C ILE A 63 10.21 3.52 2.66
N LEU A 64 10.34 4.54 1.81
CA LEU A 64 11.38 5.57 1.98
C LEU A 64 11.19 6.33 3.29
N SER A 65 9.95 6.61 3.67
CA SER A 65 9.65 7.29 4.94
C SER A 65 10.03 6.43 6.13
N ALA A 66 9.77 5.12 6.12
CA ALA A 66 10.24 4.23 7.18
C ALA A 66 11.76 4.28 7.34
N LYS A 67 12.50 4.17 6.22
CA LYS A 67 13.97 4.27 6.23
C LYS A 67 14.43 5.62 6.79
N LEU A 68 13.85 6.72 6.33
CA LEU A 68 14.26 8.06 6.75
C LEU A 68 13.86 8.35 8.20
N ALA A 69 12.71 7.87 8.67
CA ALA A 69 12.31 7.99 10.06
C ALA A 69 13.26 7.22 10.98
N PHE A 70 13.72 6.04 10.56
CA PHE A 70 14.72 5.27 11.30
C PHE A 70 16.07 6.00 11.37
N GLU A 71 16.51 6.61 10.26
CA GLU A 71 17.80 7.33 10.20
C GLU A 71 17.76 8.72 10.88
N ARG A 72 16.61 9.41 10.85
CA ARG A 72 16.49 10.85 11.17
C ARG A 72 15.49 11.17 12.28
N GLY A 73 14.82 10.17 12.82
CA GLY A 73 13.82 10.28 13.88
C GLY A 73 12.38 10.43 13.39
N TRP A 74 12.13 11.05 12.23
CA TRP A 74 10.79 11.16 11.65
C TRP A 74 10.82 11.38 10.13
N ALA A 75 9.72 11.01 9.46
CA ALA A 75 9.46 11.29 8.06
C ALA A 75 7.94 11.35 7.82
N ILE A 76 7.52 12.01 6.75
CA ILE A 76 6.11 12.17 6.39
C ILE A 76 5.93 11.78 4.92
N ASN A 77 4.97 10.89 4.66
CA ASN A 77 4.45 10.60 3.33
C ASN A 77 2.95 10.92 3.28
N VAL A 78 2.60 12.08 2.73
CA VAL A 78 1.18 12.49 2.60
C VAL A 78 0.43 11.67 1.55
N GLY A 79 1.14 11.01 0.63
CA GLY A 79 0.51 10.27 -0.45
C GLY A 79 0.14 8.82 -0.14
N GLY A 80 0.67 8.25 0.96
CA GLY A 80 0.40 6.85 1.36
C GLY A 80 -0.78 6.74 2.32
N GLY A 81 -0.82 5.64 3.09
CA GLY A 81 -1.86 5.38 4.08
C GLY A 81 -3.05 4.63 3.50
N PHE A 82 -2.81 3.67 2.60
CA PHE A 82 -3.85 2.88 1.94
C PHE A 82 -4.39 1.78 2.86
N HIS A 83 -5.05 2.20 3.94
CA HIS A 83 -5.45 1.35 5.05
C HIS A 83 -6.57 0.33 4.73
N HIS A 84 -7.21 0.43 3.57
CA HIS A 84 -8.22 -0.52 3.11
C HIS A 84 -7.67 -1.66 2.23
N CYS A 85 -6.39 -1.61 1.83
CA CYS A 85 -5.79 -2.65 1.01
C CYS A 85 -5.07 -3.69 1.89
N SER A 86 -5.37 -4.96 1.65
CA SER A 86 -4.67 -6.13 2.21
C SER A 86 -3.82 -6.83 1.13
N ALA A 87 -3.15 -7.91 1.49
CA ALA A 87 -2.34 -8.76 0.61
C ALA A 87 -3.07 -9.21 -0.67
N ASP A 88 -4.35 -9.54 -0.57
CA ASP A 88 -5.14 -10.16 -1.64
C ASP A 88 -6.34 -9.32 -2.11
N GLU A 89 -6.59 -8.17 -1.49
CA GLU A 89 -7.79 -7.38 -1.68
C GLU A 89 -7.49 -5.88 -1.58
N GLY A 90 -8.20 -5.09 -2.39
CA GLY A 90 -8.18 -3.64 -2.35
C GLY A 90 -9.61 -3.12 -2.40
N GLY A 91 -9.83 -1.94 -1.83
CA GLY A 91 -11.13 -1.29 -1.69
C GLY A 91 -10.95 0.12 -1.10
N GLY A 92 -12.02 0.91 -1.03
CA GLY A 92 -11.97 2.25 -0.41
C GLY A 92 -10.82 3.12 -0.94
N PHE A 93 -10.65 3.19 -2.27
CA PHE A 93 -9.57 3.95 -2.93
C PHE A 93 -8.14 3.39 -2.76
N CYS A 94 -7.98 2.27 -2.04
CA CYS A 94 -6.70 1.67 -1.69
C CYS A 94 -6.39 0.46 -2.58
N ALA A 95 -5.45 0.61 -3.53
CA ALA A 95 -5.09 -0.48 -4.45
C ALA A 95 -3.81 -1.25 -4.08
N TYR A 96 -2.99 -0.71 -3.18
CA TYR A 96 -1.75 -1.37 -2.73
C TYR A 96 -1.63 -1.25 -1.21
N ALA A 97 -1.21 -2.32 -0.54
CA ALA A 97 -1.06 -2.40 0.91
C ALA A 97 0.28 -1.76 1.33
N ASP A 98 0.39 -0.44 1.18
CA ASP A 98 1.63 0.28 1.47
C ASP A 98 1.99 0.24 2.95
N ILE A 99 1.01 0.26 3.85
CA ILE A 99 1.20 0.12 5.30
C ILE A 99 1.81 -1.26 5.62
N SER A 100 1.21 -2.34 5.11
CA SER A 100 1.72 -3.70 5.33
C SER A 100 3.13 -3.88 4.78
N LEU A 101 3.40 -3.34 3.59
CA LEU A 101 4.73 -3.39 2.99
C LEU A 101 5.77 -2.59 3.79
N CYS A 102 5.37 -1.42 4.31
CA CYS A 102 6.20 -0.59 5.18
C CYS A 102 6.57 -1.33 6.47
N ILE A 103 5.63 -2.04 7.08
CA ILE A 103 5.85 -2.85 8.29
C ILE A 103 6.81 -4.01 8.00
N GLN A 104 6.57 -4.77 6.92
CA GLN A 104 7.48 -5.84 6.50
C GLN A 104 8.90 -5.31 6.21
N PHE A 105 9.02 -4.14 5.58
CA PHE A 105 10.30 -3.48 5.37
C PHE A 105 10.98 -3.12 6.70
N ALA A 106 10.23 -2.57 7.68
CA ALA A 106 10.76 -2.25 9.00
C ALA A 106 11.31 -3.49 9.72
N PHE A 107 10.58 -4.60 9.69
CA PHE A 107 11.03 -5.85 10.30
C PHE A 107 12.26 -6.43 9.61
N VAL A 108 12.22 -6.60 8.28
CA VAL A 108 13.26 -7.34 7.55
C VAL A 108 14.51 -6.49 7.26
N ARG A 109 14.36 -5.20 6.98
CA ARG A 109 15.45 -4.32 6.53
C ARG A 109 15.99 -3.40 7.61
N LEU A 110 15.16 -3.01 8.56
CA LEU A 110 15.57 -2.12 9.66
C LEU A 110 15.76 -2.87 11.00
N ASN A 111 15.46 -4.18 11.03
CA ASN A 111 15.59 -5.02 12.22
C ASN A 111 14.80 -4.48 13.42
N ILE A 112 13.63 -3.89 13.15
CA ILE A 112 12.67 -3.45 14.17
C ILE A 112 11.91 -4.67 14.66
N SER A 113 11.71 -4.80 15.98
CA SER A 113 11.02 -5.94 16.58
C SER A 113 9.51 -5.74 16.76
N SER A 114 9.06 -4.48 16.77
CA SER A 114 7.66 -4.12 17.00
C SER A 114 7.31 -2.80 16.32
N VAL A 115 6.09 -2.73 15.78
CA VAL A 115 5.53 -1.51 15.19
C VAL A 115 4.15 -1.26 15.83
N LEU A 116 3.89 -0.02 16.22
CA LEU A 116 2.57 0.44 16.65
C LEU A 116 1.96 1.27 15.51
N ILE A 117 0.76 0.90 15.08
CA ILE A 117 -0.04 1.68 14.14
C ILE A 117 -1.02 2.54 14.93
N ILE A 118 -1.03 3.85 14.67
CA ILE A 118 -2.06 4.76 15.17
C ILE A 118 -2.83 5.24 13.93
N ASP A 119 -4.00 4.65 13.70
CA ASP A 119 -4.90 5.07 12.63
C ASP A 119 -5.92 6.07 13.20
N LEU A 120 -5.98 7.25 12.59
CA LEU A 120 -6.88 8.35 12.95
C LEU A 120 -7.92 8.61 11.85
N ASP A 121 -7.96 7.79 10.79
CA ASP A 121 -9.04 7.84 9.83
C ASP A 121 -10.38 7.47 10.49
N ALA A 122 -11.47 8.01 9.95
CA ALA A 122 -12.81 7.72 10.46
C ALA A 122 -13.26 6.28 10.16
N HIS A 123 -12.72 5.68 9.09
CA HIS A 123 -12.97 4.29 8.72
C HIS A 123 -11.96 3.37 9.40
N GLN A 124 -12.39 2.14 9.67
CA GLN A 124 -11.51 1.12 10.20
C GLN A 124 -10.44 0.74 9.17
N GLY A 125 -9.17 0.80 9.57
CA GLY A 125 -8.00 0.31 8.81
C GLY A 125 -7.96 -1.21 8.69
N ASN A 126 -8.95 -1.78 7.99
CA ASN A 126 -9.17 -3.21 7.87
C ASN A 126 -8.12 -3.96 7.04
N GLY A 127 -7.41 -3.28 6.14
CA GLY A 127 -6.42 -3.89 5.25
C GLY A 127 -5.23 -4.45 6.02
N HIS A 128 -4.54 -3.59 6.79
CA HIS A 128 -3.42 -4.02 7.62
C HIS A 128 -3.88 -4.87 8.81
N GLU A 129 -5.08 -4.65 9.36
CA GLU A 129 -5.64 -5.53 10.39
C GLU A 129 -5.76 -6.97 9.87
N LYS A 130 -6.31 -7.16 8.67
CA LYS A 130 -6.44 -8.48 8.04
C LYS A 130 -5.08 -9.14 7.80
N ASP A 131 -4.10 -8.36 7.33
CA ASP A 131 -2.76 -8.88 7.03
C ASP A 131 -2.00 -9.35 8.29
N PHE A 132 -2.21 -8.70 9.44
CA PHE A 132 -1.47 -8.97 10.68
C PHE A 132 -2.32 -9.63 11.79
N ALA A 133 -3.56 -10.05 11.50
CA ALA A 133 -4.50 -10.59 12.49
C ALA A 133 -3.96 -11.78 13.31
N ASN A 134 -2.98 -12.53 12.77
CA ASN A 134 -2.41 -13.73 13.40
C ASN A 134 -0.99 -13.54 13.96
N ASP A 135 -0.44 -12.32 13.93
CA ASP A 135 0.97 -12.06 14.28
C ASP A 135 1.23 -11.96 15.80
N GLY A 136 0.31 -12.47 16.62
CA GLY A 136 0.49 -12.60 18.09
C GLY A 136 0.39 -11.28 18.87
N PHE A 137 0.28 -10.14 18.18
CA PHE A 137 -0.06 -8.85 18.76
C PHE A 137 -1.53 -8.56 18.45
N HIS A 138 -2.41 -8.97 19.36
CA HIS A 138 -3.77 -8.42 19.37
C HIS A 138 -3.64 -6.91 19.59
N CYS A 139 -4.13 -6.12 18.63
CA CYS A 139 -4.23 -4.67 18.73
C CYS A 139 -4.93 -4.26 20.03
#